data_AF-A0A9E6S646-F1
#
_entry.id   AF-A0A9E6S646-F1
#
_cell.length_a   1.000
_cell.length_b   1.000
_cell.length_c   1.000
_cell.angle_alpha   90.00
_cell.angle_beta   90.00
_cell.angle_gamma   90.00
#
_symmetry.space_group_name_H-M   'P 1'
#
loop_
_entity.id
_entity.type
_entity.pdbx_description
1 polymer ?
#
loop_
_entity_poly.entity_id
_entity_poly.type
_entity_poly.pdbx_seq_one_letter_code
_entity_poly.pdbx_strand_id
1 'polypeptide(L)' 'YREDYYEAAKQPDPVNEAAHDAWKEKMERIFGVAELIVAKQRHGSTGRVRMKFEAKITRFTDLADDQYADAGYD' A
#
# COMPACT_ATOMS: atom_id res chain seq x y z
N TYR A 1 -0.43 9.34 1.58
CA TYR A 1 -0.78 8.91 0.22
C TYR A 1 -1.19 7.45 0.26
N ARG A 2 -2.21 7.06 -0.51
CA ARG A 2 -2.76 5.69 -0.56
C ARG A 2 -2.92 5.32 -2.03
N GLU A 3 -2.01 4.54 -2.58
CA GLU A 3 -2.01 4.22 -4.02
C GLU A 3 -3.24 3.39 -4.39
N ASP A 4 -3.59 2.42 -3.54
CA ASP A 4 -4.74 1.53 -3.71
C ASP A 4 -6.06 2.28 -3.95
N TYR A 5 -6.27 3.40 -3.26
CA TYR A 5 -7.46 4.23 -3.40
C TYR A 5 -7.60 4.83 -4.80
N TYR A 6 -6.50 5.32 -5.37
CA TYR A 6 -6.52 5.93 -6.70
C TYR A 6 -6.52 4.89 -7.80
N GLU A 7 -5.89 3.73 -7.59
CA GLU A 7 -5.87 2.65 -8.57
C GLU A 7 -7.21 1.92 -8.63
N ALA A 8 -7.92 1.80 -7.51
CA ALA A 8 -9.27 1.25 -7.48
C ALA A 8 -10.24 2.04 -8.39
N ALA A 9 -10.09 3.36 -8.46
CA ALA A 9 -10.90 4.21 -9.33
C ALA A 9 -10.59 4.04 -10.83
N LYS A 10 -9.49 3.36 -11.17
CA LYS A 10 -9.03 3.10 -12.54
C LYS A 10 -9.30 1.66 -12.99
N GLN A 11 -10.17 0.93 -12.29
CA GLN A 11 -10.50 -0.44 -12.66
C GLN A 11 -10.94 -0.50 -14.14
N PRO A 12 -10.25 -1.27 -14.99
CA PRO A 12 -10.60 -1.40 -16.39
C PRO A 12 -11.87 -2.24 -16.57
N ASP A 13 -12.50 -2.14 -17.74
CA ASP A 13 -13.68 -2.93 -18.10
C ASP A 13 -13.35 -4.44 -18.00
N PRO A 14 -14.16 -5.26 -17.30
CA PRO A 14 -13.97 -6.70 -17.19
C PRO A 14 -13.90 -7.45 -18.53
N VAL A 15 -14.45 -6.87 -19.61
CA VAL A 15 -14.40 -7.45 -20.96
C VAL A 15 -12.97 -7.44 -21.52
N ASN A 16 -12.12 -6.52 -21.07
CA ASN A 16 -10.70 -6.52 -21.40
C ASN A 16 -9.90 -7.30 -20.35
N GLU A 17 -9.94 -8.62 -20.46
CA GLU A 17 -9.35 -9.57 -19.51
C GLU A 17 -7.87 -9.27 -19.23
N ALA A 18 -7.06 -9.05 -20.26
CA ALA A 18 -5.63 -8.77 -20.11
C ALA A 18 -5.35 -7.48 -19.31
N ALA A 19 -6.14 -6.41 -19.53
CA ALA A 19 -6.00 -5.17 -18.77
C ALA A 19 -6.49 -5.34 -17.32
N HIS A 20 -7.57 -6.10 -17.13
CA HIS A 20 -8.12 -6.39 -15.81
C HIS A 20 -7.18 -7.24 -14.96
N ASP A 21 -6.51 -8.24 -15.55
CA ASP A 21 -5.52 -9.07 -14.86
C ASP A 21 -4.30 -8.24 -14.42
N ALA A 22 -3.75 -7.40 -15.30
CA ALA A 22 -2.64 -6.52 -14.95
C ALA A 22 -3.01 -5.52 -13.84
N TRP A 23 -4.23 -4.99 -13.86
CA TRP A 23 -4.75 -4.13 -12.81
C TRP A 23 -4.90 -4.90 -11.49
N LYS A 24 -5.41 -6.12 -11.52
CA LYS A 24 -5.60 -6.97 -10.34
C LYS A 24 -4.27 -7.30 -9.68
N GLU A 25 -3.26 -7.72 -10.45
CA GLU A 25 -1.91 -7.96 -9.93
C GLU A 25 -1.32 -6.70 -9.29
N LYS A 26 -1.54 -5.53 -9.89
CA LYS A 26 -1.08 -4.27 -9.31
C LYS A 26 -1.82 -3.97 -8.01
N MET A 27 -3.13 -4.13 -7.98
CA MET A 27 -3.95 -3.94 -6.78
C MET A 27 -3.49 -4.83 -5.64
N GLU A 28 -3.22 -6.11 -5.90
CA GLU A 28 -2.72 -7.06 -4.90
C GLU A 28 -1.41 -6.58 -4.24
N ARG A 29 -0.50 -5.96 -5.01
CA ARG A 29 0.77 -5.43 -4.48
C ARG A 29 0.61 -4.17 -3.61
N ILE A 30 -0.36 -3.32 -3.93
CA ILE A 30 -0.52 -2.00 -3.27
C ILE A 30 -1.62 -1.98 -2.22
N PHE A 31 -2.46 -3.02 -2.17
CA PHE A 31 -3.63 -3.07 -1.30
C PHE A 31 -3.24 -2.92 0.17
N GLY A 32 -3.87 -1.95 0.85
CA GLY A 32 -3.61 -1.71 2.27
C GLY A 32 -2.22 -1.15 2.55
N VAL A 33 -1.45 -0.73 1.54
CA VAL A 33 -0.19 -0.01 1.70
C VAL A 33 -0.44 1.49 1.58
N ALA A 34 0.13 2.25 2.50
CA ALA A 34 0.09 3.71 2.48
C ALA A 34 1.50 4.29 2.63
N GLU A 35 1.67 5.52 2.14
CA GLU A 35 2.91 6.28 2.25
C GLU A 35 2.67 7.58 3.04
N LEU A 36 3.35 7.72 4.17
CA LEU A 36 3.43 8.96 4.93
C LEU A 36 4.58 9.81 4.40
N ILE A 37 4.27 10.99 3.88
CA ILE A 37 5.25 11.90 3.28
C ILE A 37 5.58 13.00 4.28
N VAL A 38 6.79 12.96 4.83
CA VAL A 38 7.35 14.02 5.66
C VAL A 38 7.88 15.10 4.73
N ALA A 39 6.99 16.00 4.30
CA ALA A 39 7.32 17.05 3.33
C ALA A 39 8.23 18.15 3.90
N LYS A 40 8.16 18.40 5.21
CA LYS A 40 8.97 19.42 5.90
C LYS A 40 9.29 18.96 7.31
N GLN A 41 10.56 19.07 7.68
CA GLN A 41 11.06 18.77 9.02
C GLN A 41 12.08 19.86 9.40
N ARG A 42 11.90 20.52 10.55
CA ARG A 42 12.75 21.67 10.94
C ARG A 42 14.18 21.25 11.25
N HIS A 43 14.34 20.08 11.84
CA HIS A 43 15.59 19.60 12.43
C HIS A 43 15.90 18.16 12.03
N GLY A 44 15.69 17.81 10.76
CA GLY A 44 15.89 16.44 10.30
C GLY A 44 15.62 16.24 8.83
N SER A 45 15.73 14.99 8.40
CA SER A 45 15.44 14.61 7.02
C SER A 45 13.94 14.65 6.73
N THR A 46 13.61 15.07 5.52
CA THR A 46 12.32 14.77 4.89
C THR A 46 12.37 13.36 4.29
N GLY A 47 11.21 12.82 3.92
CA GLY A 47 11.18 11.50 3.32
C GLY A 47 9.80 10.90 3.23
N ARG A 48 9.78 9.63 2.88
CA ARG A 48 8.58 8.81 2.73
C ARG A 48 8.71 7.61 3.65
N VAL A 49 7.65 7.32 4.39
CA VAL A 49 7.56 6.16 5.29
C VAL A 49 6.42 5.28 4.81
N ARG A 50 6.70 4.01 4.55
CA ARG A 50 5.66 3.04 4.18
C ARG A 50 4.95 2.55 5.44
N MET A 51 3.64 2.42 5.35
CA MET A 51 2.75 2.06 6.45
C MET A 51 1.68 1.09 5.95
N LYS A 52 1.07 0.34 6.87
CA LYS A 52 -0.15 -0.42 6.59
C LYS A 52 -1.37 0.46 6.88
N PHE A 53 -2.39 0.36 6.03
CA PHE A 53 -3.68 1.02 6.19
C PHE A 53 -4.82 0.00 6.19
N GLU A 54 -5.66 0.05 7.23
CA GLU A 54 -6.84 -0.79 7.39
C GLU A 54 -8.11 0.00 7.12
N ALA A 55 -8.70 -0.18 5.93
CA ALA A 55 -9.84 0.62 5.47
C ALA A 55 -11.10 0.44 6.32
N LYS A 56 -11.34 -0.75 6.89
CA LYS A 56 -12.54 -1.07 7.68
C LYS A 56 -12.70 -0.19 8.92
N ILE A 57 -11.58 0.22 9.52
CA ILE A 57 -11.54 1.02 10.75
C ILE A 57 -10.77 2.34 10.57
N THR A 58 -10.36 2.66 9.35
CA THR A 58 -9.58 3.87 9.00
C THR A 58 -8.33 4.04 9.87
N ARG A 59 -7.55 2.97 10.03
CA ARG A 59 -6.38 2.96 10.91
C ARG A 59 -5.08 2.78 10.12
N PHE A 60 -4.06 3.56 10.48
CA PHE A 60 -2.68 3.34 10.04
C PHE A 60 -1.91 2.58 11.12
N THR A 61 -1.13 1.59 10.71
CA THR A 61 -0.19 0.87 11.59
C THR A 61 1.16 0.75 10.90
N ASP A 62 2.17 0.34 11.66
CA ASP A 62 3.45 -0.04 11.06
C ASP A 62 3.24 -1.13 10.02
N LEU A 63 3.95 -1.01 8.90
CA LEU A 63 4.03 -2.09 7.92
C LEU A 63 4.93 -3.16 8.52
N ALA A 64 4.49 -4.42 8.52
CA ALA A 64 5.33 -5.50 9.01
C ALA A 64 6.65 -5.52 8.23
N ASP A 65 7.78 -5.55 8.92
CA ASP A 65 9.08 -5.73 8.29
C ASP A 65 9.12 -7.15 7.69
N ASP A 66 9.61 -7.29 6.46
CA ASP A 66 9.84 -8.59 5.80
C ASP A 66 10.72 -9.52 6.66
N GLN A 67 11.47 -8.97 7.62
CA GLN A 67 12.32 -9.69 8.56
C GLN A 67 11.55 -10.46 9.65
N TYR A 68 10.30 -10.11 9.95
CA TYR A 68 9.49 -10.75 11.00
C TYR A 68 8.53 -11.82 10.47
N ALA A 69 8.47 -12.04 9.15
CA ALA A 69 7.58 -13.03 8.55
C ALA A 69 8.07 -14.49 8.69
N ASP A 70 9.33 -14.71 9.10
CA ASP A 70 9.98 -16.04 9.13
C ASP A 70 10.36 -16.54 10.54
N ALA A 71 9.85 -15.92 11.61
CA ALA A 71 10.00 -16.48 12.96
C ALA A 71 8.90 -17.52 13.25
N GLY A 72 8.79 -18.52 12.38
CA GLY A 72 8.05 -19.74 12.67
C GLY A 72 8.80 -20.50 13.77
N TYR A 73 8.21 -20.57 14.96
CA TYR A 73 8.63 -21.56 15.96
C TYR A 73 8.24 -22.94 15.42
N ASP A 74 9.27 -23.77 15.21
CA ASP A 74 9.15 -25.23 15.02
C ASP A 74 8.64 -25.89 16.32
#